data_AF-A0A2P4T213-F1
#
_entry.id   AF-A0A2P4T213-F1
#
_cell.length_a   1.000
_cell.length_b   1.000
_cell.length_c   1.000
_cell.angle_alpha   90.00
_cell.angle_beta   90.00
_cell.angle_gamma   90.00
#
_symmetry.space_group_name_H-M   'P 1'
#
loop_
_entity.id
_entity.type
_entity.pdbx_description
1 polymer ?
#
loop_
_entity_poly.entity_id
_entity_poly.type
_entity_poly.pdbx_seq_one_letter_code
_entity_poly.pdbx_strand_id
1 'polypeptide(L)'
;KIGFNRMEMRDLGFDTLVSICQTPEEGASTTIYAAVSPEIEGVGGCYLYNEERTKSADVAYDEELQRRLWTESCKMVGISDESSRAP
;
A
#
# COMPACT_ATOMS: atom_id res chain seq x y z
N LYS A 1 15.52 -14.14 10.76
CA LYS A 1 14.59 -13.71 11.85
C LYS A 1 15.24 -12.54 12.57
N ILE A 2 14.89 -11.30 12.22
CA ILE A 2 15.41 -10.10 12.88
C ILE A 2 14.30 -9.62 13.81
N GLY A 3 14.55 -9.71 15.12
CA GLY A 3 13.63 -9.26 16.16
C GLY A 3 13.74 -7.75 16.33
N PHE A 4 12.61 -7.05 16.16
CA PHE A 4 12.51 -5.62 16.37
C PHE A 4 12.34 -5.34 17.87
N ASN A 5 13.44 -5.06 18.57
CA ASN A 5 13.41 -4.68 19.98
C ASN A 5 12.86 -3.25 20.13
N ARG A 6 11.84 -3.11 20.98
CA ARG A 6 11.17 -1.85 21.34
C ARG A 6 12.16 -0.91 22.05
N MET A 7 12.69 0.08 21.33
CA MET A 7 13.53 1.14 21.90
C MET A 7 12.69 2.43 22.06
N GLU A 8 12.79 3.08 23.22
CA GLU A 8 11.98 4.26 23.58
C GLU A 8 12.32 5.46 22.67
N MET A 9 11.28 5.99 22.00
CA MET A 9 11.36 6.98 20.92
C MET A 9 11.75 8.43 21.31
N ARG A 10 12.17 8.70 22.54
CA ARG A 10 12.21 10.09 23.04
C ARG A 10 13.49 10.88 22.74
N ASP A 11 14.59 10.20 22.37
CA ASP A 11 15.91 10.85 22.14
C ASP A 11 16.42 10.74 20.69
N LEU A 12 15.56 10.39 19.74
CA LEU A 12 15.98 10.04 18.38
C LEU A 12 16.12 11.30 17.49
N GLY A 13 17.36 11.75 17.32
CA GLY A 13 17.73 12.71 16.27
C GLY A 13 17.50 12.13 14.86
N PHE A 14 17.44 13.01 13.86
CA PHE A 14 17.14 12.68 12.45
C PHE A 14 17.95 11.48 11.91
N ASP A 15 19.21 11.34 12.33
CA ASP A 15 20.08 10.23 11.93
C ASP A 15 19.57 8.85 12.35
N THR A 16 18.83 8.76 13.46
CA THR A 16 18.24 7.48 13.88
C THR A 16 16.96 7.15 13.12
N LEU A 17 16.22 8.15 12.64
CA LEU A 17 15.06 7.94 11.77
C LEU A 17 15.47 7.30 10.44
N VAL A 18 16.62 7.70 9.88
CA VAL A 18 17.14 7.10 8.64
C VAL A 18 17.53 5.63 8.84
N SER A 19 18.04 5.26 10.02
CA SER A 19 18.50 3.90 10.36
C SER A 19 17.36 2.88 10.55
N ILE A 20 16.15 3.32 10.93
CA ILE A 20 14.98 2.45 11.06
C ILE A 20 14.20 2.30 9.75
N CYS A 21 14.50 3.11 8.74
CA CYS A 21 13.89 3.01 7.42
C CYS A 21 14.59 1.94 6.59
N GLN A 22 13.81 1.25 5.74
CA GLN A 22 14.37 0.37 4.72
C GLN A 22 15.24 1.16 3.74
N THR A 23 16.22 0.51 3.15
CA THR A 23 16.99 1.11 2.05
C THR A 23 16.07 1.41 0.86
N PRO A 24 16.40 2.39 0.00
CA PRO A 24 15.62 2.68 -1.21
C PRO A 24 15.40 1.43 -2.08
N GLU A 25 16.42 0.58 -2.18
CA GLU A 25 16.39 -0.67 -2.92
C GLU A 25 15.39 -1.67 -2.32
N GLU A 26 15.42 -1.87 -1.00
CA GLU A 26 14.47 -2.74 -0.29
C GLU A 26 13.03 -2.23 -0.40
N GLY A 27 12.83 -0.91 -0.26
CA GLY A 27 11.51 -0.29 -0.38
C GLY A 27 10.92 -0.39 -1.78
N ALA A 28 11.76 -0.34 -2.82
CA ALA A 28 11.31 -0.45 -4.22
C ALA A 28 11.03 -1.88 -4.66
N SER A 29 11.63 -2.90 -4.00
CA SER A 29 11.58 -4.29 -4.44
C SER A 29 10.15 -4.81 -4.66
N THR A 30 9.25 -4.54 -3.71
CA THR A 30 7.85 -4.99 -3.80
C THR A 30 7.11 -4.32 -4.96
N THR A 31 7.37 -3.03 -5.24
CA THR A 31 6.75 -2.32 -6.36
C THR A 31 7.27 -2.83 -7.70
N ILE A 32 8.57 -3.10 -7.80
CA ILE A 32 9.17 -3.67 -9.01
C ILE A 32 8.57 -5.06 -9.27
N TYR A 33 8.54 -5.92 -8.26
CA TYR A 33 7.90 -7.23 -8.34
C TYR A 33 6.45 -7.11 -8.81
N ALA A 34 5.68 -6.19 -8.23
CA ALA A 34 4.28 -5.92 -8.57
C ALA A 34 4.07 -5.49 -10.04
N ALA A 35 5.06 -4.84 -10.65
CA ALA A 35 4.95 -4.30 -12.01
C ALA A 35 5.40 -5.27 -13.10
N VAL A 36 6.37 -6.16 -12.80
CA VAL A 36 7.04 -6.98 -13.83
C VAL A 36 6.85 -8.48 -13.67
N SER A 37 6.38 -8.96 -12.51
CA SER A 37 6.27 -10.40 -12.28
C SER A 37 5.12 -11.01 -13.11
N PRO A 38 5.38 -12.07 -13.90
CA PRO A 38 4.33 -12.77 -14.64
C PRO A 38 3.39 -13.54 -13.71
N GLU A 39 3.79 -13.85 -12.47
CA GLU A 39 2.99 -14.63 -11.51
C GLU A 39 1.77 -13.86 -10.96
N ILE A 40 1.81 -12.55 -11.10
CA ILE A 40 0.76 -11.62 -10.66
C ILE A 40 0.04 -10.98 -11.86
N GLU A 41 0.44 -11.33 -13.08
CA GLU A 41 -0.22 -10.84 -14.29
C GLU A 41 -1.70 -11.30 -14.28
N GLY A 42 -2.62 -10.34 -14.42
CA GLY A 42 -4.06 -10.59 -14.32
C GLY A 42 -4.60 -10.81 -12.90
N VAL A 43 -3.74 -10.84 -11.87
CA VAL A 43 -4.18 -10.95 -10.47
C VAL A 43 -4.20 -9.58 -9.81
N GLY A 44 -5.33 -8.88 -9.99
CA GLY A 44 -5.62 -7.61 -9.32
C GLY A 44 -6.20 -7.79 -7.91
N GLY A 45 -6.34 -6.68 -7.18
CA GLY A 45 -7.06 -6.63 -5.90
C GLY A 45 -6.33 -7.27 -4.71
N CYS A 46 -5.07 -7.67 -4.86
CA CYS A 46 -4.26 -8.19 -3.75
C CYS A 46 -3.33 -7.12 -3.17
N TYR A 47 -3.07 -7.22 -1.87
CA TYR A 47 -2.08 -6.41 -1.18
C TYR A 47 -0.76 -7.20 -1.06
N LEU A 48 0.35 -6.56 -1.42
CA LEU A 48 1.69 -7.16 -1.41
C LEU A 48 2.53 -6.55 -0.29
N TYR A 49 3.23 -7.41 0.46
CA TYR A 49 4.18 -7.00 1.47
C TYR A 49 5.39 -7.92 1.38
N ASN A 50 6.59 -7.35 1.18
CA ASN A 50 7.82 -8.10 0.94
C ASN A 50 7.65 -9.17 -0.15
N GLU A 51 7.09 -8.77 -1.30
CA GLU A 51 6.86 -9.64 -2.47
C GLU A 51 5.84 -10.78 -2.26
N GLU A 52 5.25 -10.89 -1.07
CA GLU A 52 4.22 -11.88 -0.76
C GLU A 52 2.82 -11.27 -0.70
N ARG A 53 1.81 -12.01 -1.17
CA ARG A 53 0.40 -11.64 -1.00
C ARG A 53 0.01 -11.78 0.46
N THR A 54 -0.39 -10.67 1.07
CA THR A 54 -0.85 -10.66 2.46
C THR A 54 -2.21 -9.97 2.58
N LYS A 55 -2.91 -10.26 3.67
CA LYS A 55 -4.21 -9.65 3.95
C LYS A 55 -3.99 -8.22 4.46
N SER A 56 -4.60 -7.25 3.81
CA SER A 56 -4.63 -5.87 4.30
C SER A 56 -5.61 -5.72 5.47
N ALA A 57 -5.75 -4.50 5.99
CA ALA A 57 -6.78 -4.21 7.00
C ALA A 57 -8.19 -4.59 6.50
N ASP A 58 -9.04 -5.12 7.38
CA ASP A 58 -10.38 -5.58 7.01
C ASP A 58 -11.24 -4.48 6.36
N VAL A 59 -11.11 -3.25 6.87
CA VAL A 59 -11.79 -2.05 6.32
C VAL A 59 -11.43 -1.77 4.87
N ALA A 60 -10.25 -2.20 4.41
CA ALA A 60 -9.83 -2.02 3.03
C ALA A 60 -10.63 -2.90 2.06
N TYR A 61 -11.39 -3.87 2.55
CA TYR A 61 -12.26 -4.74 1.75
C TYR A 61 -13.75 -4.35 1.81
N ASP A 62 -14.10 -3.25 2.50
CA ASP A 62 -15.47 -2.73 2.53
C ASP A 62 -15.80 -2.06 1.19
N GLU A 63 -16.56 -2.76 0.35
CA GLU A 63 -16.96 -2.29 -1.00
C GLU A 63 -17.78 -0.99 -0.95
N GLU A 64 -18.62 -0.80 0.07
CA GLU A 64 -19.41 0.43 0.19
C GLU A 64 -18.51 1.62 0.49
N LEU A 65 -17.55 1.44 1.41
CA LEU A 65 -16.58 2.45 1.76
C LEU A 65 -15.66 2.78 0.58
N GLN A 66 -15.18 1.77 -0.15
CA GLN A 66 -14.37 1.95 -1.36
C GLN A 66 -15.09 2.82 -2.40
N ARG A 67 -16.36 2.50 -2.69
CA ARG A 67 -17.18 3.25 -3.64
C ARG A 67 -17.37 4.70 -3.18
N ARG A 68 -17.72 4.90 -1.90
CA ARG A 68 -17.89 6.25 -1.33
C ARG A 68 -16.60 7.07 -1.43
N LEU A 69 -15.46 6.46 -1.09
CA LEU A 69 -14.15 7.11 -1.18
C LEU A 69 -13.83 7.52 -2.61
N TRP A 70 -14.07 6.64 -3.58
CA TRP A 70 -13.85 6.92 -5.00
C TRP A 70 -14.72 8.09 -5.48
N THR A 71 -16.02 8.07 -5.19
CA THR A 71 -16.96 9.14 -5.57
C THR A 71 -16.53 10.49 -4.99
N GLU A 72 -16.16 10.56 -3.71
CA GLU A 72 -15.71 11.82 -3.09
C GLU A 72 -14.37 12.28 -3.67
N SER A 73 -13.44 11.37 -3.95
CA SER A 73 -12.17 11.69 -4.59
C SER A 73 -12.38 12.30 -5.98
N CYS A 74 -13.26 11.71 -6.79
CA CYS A 74 -13.62 12.22 -8.11
C CYS A 74 -14.20 13.64 -8.03
N LYS A 75 -15.08 13.91 -7.06
CA LYS A 75 -15.62 15.25 -6.81
C LYS A 75 -14.53 16.27 -6.46
N MET A 76 -13.55 15.87 -5.64
CA MET A 76 -12.44 16.75 -5.23
C MET A 76 -11.56 17.17 -6.41
N VAL A 77 -11.32 16.27 -7.36
CA VAL A 77 -10.48 16.53 -8.54
C VAL A 77 -11.27 16.96 -9.79
N GLY A 78 -12.60 17.05 -9.69
CA GLY A 78 -13.48 17.47 -10.78
C GLY A 78 -13.58 16.46 -11.93
N ILE A 79 -13.34 15.17 -11.66
CA ILE A 79 -13.45 14.09 -12.65
C ILE A 79 -14.81 13.40 -12.52
N SER A 80 -15.39 12.97 -13.64
CA SER A 80 -16.62 12.17 -13.64
C SER A 80 -16.38 10.77 -13.08
N ASP A 81 -17.22 10.36 -12.14
CA ASP A 81 -17.20 9.00 -11.60
C ASP A 81 -17.86 8.02 -12.57
N GLU A 82 -17.06 7.49 -13.50
CA GLU A 82 -17.49 6.48 -14.47
C GLU A 82 -17.68 5.08 -13.85
N SER A 83 -17.36 4.85 -12.56
CA SER A 83 -17.63 3.55 -11.93
C SER A 83 -19.13 3.25 -11.78
N SER A 84 -19.95 4.31 -11.83
CA SER A 84 -21.41 4.22 -11.88
C SER A 84 -21.95 3.81 -13.25
N ARG A 85 -21.13 3.85 -14.29
CA ARG A 85 -21.48 3.44 -15.64
C ARG A 85 -21.26 1.93 -15.76
N ALA A 86 -22.21 1.16 -15.23
CA ALA A 86 -22.30 -0.26 -15.50
C ALA A 86 -22.36 -0.51 -17.03
N PRO A 87 -21.85 -1.66 -17.53
CA PRO A 87 -22.00 -2.04 -18.94
C PRO A 87 -23.46 -2.15 -19.38
#